data_AF-T1IUD6-F1
#
_entry.id   AF-T1IUD6-F1
#
_cell.length_a   1.000
_cell.length_b   1.000
_cell.length_c   1.000
_cell.angle_alpha   90.00
_cell.angle_beta   90.00
_cell.angle_gamma   90.00
#
_symmetry.space_group_name_H-M   'P 1'
#
loop_
_entity.id
_entity.type
_entity.pdbx_description
1 polymer ?
#
loop_
_entity_poly.entity_id
_entity_poly.type
_entity_poly.pdbx_seq_one_letter_code
_entity_poly.pdbx_strand_id
1 'polypeptide(L)'
;KTLAALDHVISYYNVANDVEHVIKDGPTSGLEVYLESINKIRTSIQYFELNNANSPELHNLLTLFDTAGDTFEKEFRSLLTRYSKPVPAIVIINLVSVDEEMAAFNGKTNVEHLPAKTISELIRISEWLLQNKRDDFMNVYASIRANILLRSLQGLKDHQKSASGSSVSSLPIHSSPALSRSRLKDSTGTKGTKNIPQAIINKASKKIMNFSQSVEQAAGFALGHRKQGSGIDVKDEVIDVDMEYYQMCVSALHKLMQSEMKLMDGIIPAVHRNKVFERIVHPGFDFVVQEGENVASKAKKSVSKHDFIGALGVFPIIKHLITLKPEIEQLLQVLQTIWTFFEWRQVKGKKILRVGNSC
;
A
#
# COMPACT_ATOMS: atom_id res chain seq x y z
N LYS A 1 9.68 -42.73 -43.02
CA LYS A 1 8.77 -43.01 -41.89
C LYS A 1 9.56 -43.45 -40.65
N THR A 2 10.37 -44.52 -40.71
CA THR A 2 11.22 -44.97 -39.59
C THR A 2 12.25 -43.94 -39.11
N LEU A 3 12.96 -43.24 -40.02
CA LEU A 3 13.93 -42.21 -39.65
C LEU A 3 13.30 -41.10 -38.79
N ALA A 4 12.19 -40.51 -39.25
CA ALA A 4 11.46 -39.47 -38.51
C ALA A 4 10.93 -39.93 -37.14
N ALA A 5 10.64 -41.23 -36.96
CA ALA A 5 10.28 -41.78 -35.66
C ALA A 5 11.49 -41.91 -34.73
N LEU A 6 12.67 -42.25 -35.28
CA LEU A 6 13.94 -42.24 -34.55
C LEU A 6 14.31 -40.81 -34.12
N ASP A 7 14.25 -39.84 -35.03
CA ASP A 7 14.55 -38.42 -34.76
C ASP A 7 13.64 -37.86 -33.66
N HIS A 8 12.35 -38.23 -33.69
CA HIS A 8 11.39 -37.86 -32.66
C HIS A 8 11.74 -38.44 -31.28
N VAL A 9 12.17 -39.71 -31.21
CA VAL A 9 12.64 -40.32 -29.95
C VAL A 9 13.93 -39.66 -29.46
N ILE A 10 14.92 -39.46 -30.33
CA ILE A 10 16.20 -38.81 -30.00
C ILE A 10 15.98 -37.41 -29.43
N SER A 11 14.97 -36.67 -29.93
CA SER A 11 14.68 -35.32 -29.44
C SER A 11 14.45 -35.28 -27.92
N TYR A 12 13.70 -36.25 -27.36
CA TYR A 12 13.42 -36.30 -25.92
C TYR A 12 14.67 -36.52 -25.05
N TYR A 13 15.67 -37.25 -25.54
CA TYR A 13 16.93 -37.46 -24.82
C TYR A 13 17.81 -36.20 -24.80
N ASN A 14 17.70 -35.33 -25.81
CA ASN A 14 18.48 -34.09 -25.88
C ASN A 14 17.85 -32.92 -25.11
N VAL A 15 16.53 -32.92 -24.88
CA VAL A 15 15.80 -31.80 -24.25
C VAL A 15 16.46 -31.31 -22.96
N ALA A 16 16.96 -32.22 -22.10
CA ALA A 16 17.62 -31.82 -20.86
C ALA A 16 18.81 -30.88 -21.11
N ASN A 17 19.70 -31.23 -22.04
CA ASN A 17 20.87 -30.42 -22.41
C ASN A 17 20.47 -29.11 -23.10
N ASP A 18 19.48 -29.18 -23.99
CA ASP A 18 19.03 -28.03 -24.78
C ASP A 18 18.43 -26.91 -23.90
N VAL A 19 17.70 -27.29 -22.84
CA VAL A 19 17.00 -26.32 -21.97
C VAL A 19 17.75 -25.98 -20.68
N GLU A 20 18.76 -26.75 -20.27
CA GLU A 20 19.45 -26.58 -18.97
C GLU A 20 19.95 -25.14 -18.75
N HIS A 21 20.53 -24.52 -19.79
CA HIS A 21 21.00 -23.14 -19.72
C HIS A 21 19.86 -22.15 -19.49
N VAL A 22 18.74 -22.28 -20.21
CA VAL A 22 17.54 -21.44 -20.04
C VAL A 22 16.99 -21.56 -18.62
N ILE A 23 16.91 -22.78 -18.09
CA ILE A 23 16.41 -23.03 -16.72
C ILE A 23 17.31 -22.38 -15.67
N LYS A 24 18.64 -22.45 -15.84
CA LYS A 24 19.64 -21.84 -14.95
C LYS A 24 19.66 -20.32 -15.00
N ASP A 25 19.54 -19.73 -16.19
CA ASP A 25 19.50 -18.27 -16.38
C ASP A 25 18.20 -17.64 -15.82
N GLY A 26 17.13 -18.43 -15.74
CA GLY A 26 15.87 -18.05 -15.14
C GLY A 26 14.95 -17.24 -16.07
N PRO A 27 13.69 -17.01 -15.66
CA PRO A 27 12.66 -16.38 -16.50
C PRO A 27 12.90 -14.88 -16.78
N THR A 28 13.83 -14.22 -16.10
CA THR A 28 14.13 -12.78 -16.24
C THR A 28 14.60 -12.40 -17.65
N SER A 29 15.24 -13.33 -18.36
CA SER A 29 15.72 -13.13 -19.74
C SER A 29 14.58 -13.19 -20.78
N GLY A 30 13.49 -13.89 -20.49
CA GLY A 30 12.34 -14.03 -21.38
C GLY A 30 11.35 -15.09 -20.91
N LEU A 31 10.28 -14.66 -20.21
CA LEU A 31 9.29 -15.54 -19.59
C LEU A 31 8.64 -16.55 -20.56
N GLU A 32 8.30 -16.15 -21.78
CA GLU A 32 7.66 -17.06 -22.76
C GLU A 32 8.63 -18.16 -23.25
N VAL A 33 9.90 -17.83 -23.52
CA VAL A 33 10.94 -18.81 -23.90
C VAL A 33 11.19 -19.78 -22.74
N TYR A 34 11.18 -19.25 -21.51
CA TYR A 34 11.33 -20.03 -20.30
C TYR A 34 10.16 -21.02 -20.10
N LEU A 35 8.92 -20.57 -20.28
CA LEU A 35 7.71 -21.41 -20.26
C LEU A 35 7.71 -22.47 -21.37
N GLU A 36 8.14 -22.13 -22.59
CA GLU A 36 8.27 -23.09 -23.68
C GLU A 36 9.29 -24.19 -23.36
N SER A 37 10.45 -23.81 -22.82
CA SER A 37 11.48 -24.75 -22.35
C SER A 37 10.95 -25.71 -21.29
N ILE A 38 10.19 -25.22 -20.31
CA ILE A 38 9.55 -26.10 -19.30
C ILE A 38 8.50 -27.01 -19.91
N ASN A 39 7.72 -26.54 -20.89
CA ASN A 39 6.75 -27.40 -21.58
C ASN A 39 7.45 -28.53 -22.37
N LYS A 40 8.64 -28.29 -22.93
CA LYS A 40 9.49 -29.34 -23.52
C LYS A 40 9.95 -30.36 -22.47
N ILE A 41 10.41 -29.90 -21.30
CA ILE A 41 10.76 -30.79 -20.16
C ILE A 41 9.54 -31.64 -19.78
N ARG A 42 8.37 -31.02 -19.55
CA ARG A 42 7.13 -31.72 -19.17
C ARG A 42 6.69 -32.77 -20.18
N THR A 43 6.80 -32.47 -21.48
CA THR A 43 6.46 -33.40 -22.56
C THR A 43 7.45 -34.58 -22.58
N SER A 44 8.73 -34.32 -22.31
CA SER A 44 9.76 -35.36 -22.22
C SER A 44 9.57 -36.25 -20.99
N ILE A 45 9.21 -35.68 -19.83
CA ILE A 45 8.85 -36.43 -18.62
C ILE A 45 7.71 -37.41 -18.93
N GLN A 46 6.61 -36.93 -19.51
CA GLN A 46 5.48 -37.78 -19.88
C GLN A 46 5.87 -38.89 -20.86
N TYR A 47 6.75 -38.60 -21.82
CA TYR A 47 7.30 -39.61 -22.73
C TYR A 47 8.09 -40.69 -21.97
N PHE A 48 8.99 -40.30 -21.06
CA PHE A 48 9.80 -41.26 -20.30
C PHE A 48 8.98 -42.04 -19.26
N GLU A 49 8.01 -41.43 -18.58
CA GLU A 49 7.10 -42.13 -17.66
C GLU A 49 6.33 -43.26 -18.35
N LEU A 50 5.88 -43.05 -19.60
CA LEU A 50 5.12 -44.05 -20.36
C LEU A 50 6.00 -45.15 -20.98
N ASN A 51 7.26 -44.86 -21.31
CA ASN A 51 8.12 -45.77 -22.08
C ASN A 51 9.25 -46.40 -21.26
N ASN A 52 9.88 -45.66 -20.34
CA ASN A 52 11.09 -46.05 -19.59
C ASN A 52 11.13 -45.39 -18.18
N ALA A 53 10.18 -45.74 -17.30
CA ALA A 53 9.98 -45.05 -16.02
C ALA A 53 11.16 -45.07 -15.01
N ASN A 54 12.21 -45.87 -15.25
CA ASN A 54 13.41 -45.96 -14.40
C ASN A 54 14.67 -45.39 -15.07
N SER A 55 14.53 -44.54 -16.11
CA SER A 55 15.68 -44.00 -16.84
C SER A 55 16.38 -42.86 -16.07
N PRO A 56 17.73 -42.72 -16.19
CA PRO A 56 18.44 -41.60 -15.58
C PRO A 56 18.07 -40.25 -16.22
N GLU A 57 17.64 -40.24 -17.48
CA GLU A 57 17.15 -39.05 -18.19
C GLU A 57 15.86 -38.51 -17.57
N LEU A 58 14.92 -39.40 -17.19
CA LEU A 58 13.72 -39.00 -16.46
C LEU A 58 14.06 -38.33 -15.12
N HIS A 59 15.02 -38.89 -14.38
CA HIS A 59 15.46 -38.28 -13.13
C HIS A 59 16.07 -36.89 -13.35
N ASN A 60 16.93 -36.72 -14.36
CA ASN A 60 17.50 -35.42 -14.71
C ASN A 60 16.42 -34.40 -15.13
N LEU A 61 15.45 -34.82 -15.95
CA LEU A 61 14.34 -33.95 -16.35
C LEU A 61 13.46 -33.54 -15.15
N LEU A 62 13.22 -34.44 -14.20
CA LEU A 62 12.48 -34.14 -12.97
C LEU A 62 13.24 -33.15 -12.06
N THR A 63 14.55 -33.31 -11.86
CA THR A 63 15.34 -32.36 -11.06
C THR A 63 15.45 -31.00 -11.75
N LEU A 64 15.51 -30.96 -13.08
CA LEU A 64 15.50 -29.72 -13.86
C LEU A 64 14.12 -29.02 -13.82
N PHE A 65 13.03 -29.79 -13.84
CA PHE A 65 11.67 -29.27 -13.67
C PHE A 65 11.44 -28.68 -12.27
N ASP A 66 11.95 -29.34 -11.24
CA ASP A 66 11.85 -28.84 -9.86
C ASP A 66 12.71 -27.57 -9.66
N THR A 67 13.93 -27.56 -10.21
CA THR A 67 14.80 -26.36 -10.28
C THR A 67 14.08 -25.20 -10.96
N ALA A 68 13.32 -25.46 -12.03
CA ALA A 68 12.57 -24.44 -12.76
C ALA A 68 11.46 -23.80 -11.91
N GLY A 69 10.79 -24.60 -11.07
CA GLY A 69 9.82 -24.10 -10.10
C GLY A 69 10.44 -23.19 -9.06
N ASP A 70 11.62 -23.54 -8.53
CA ASP A 70 12.35 -22.72 -7.56
C ASP A 70 12.78 -21.37 -8.13
N THR A 71 13.19 -21.33 -9.40
CA THR A 71 13.49 -20.07 -10.11
C THR A 71 12.24 -19.24 -10.39
N PHE A 72 11.07 -19.86 -10.60
CA PHE A 72 9.81 -19.11 -10.68
C PHE A 72 9.41 -18.48 -9.36
N GLU A 73 9.54 -19.18 -8.23
CA GLU A 73 9.27 -18.60 -6.91
C GLU A 73 10.22 -17.45 -6.57
N LYS A 74 11.51 -17.61 -6.92
CA LYS A 74 12.53 -16.55 -6.80
C LYS A 74 12.18 -15.35 -7.68
N GLU A 75 11.77 -15.54 -8.94
CA GLU A 75 11.43 -14.41 -9.82
C GLU A 75 10.11 -13.74 -9.42
N PHE A 76 9.08 -14.49 -9.05
CA PHE A 76 7.84 -13.92 -8.53
C PHE A 76 8.11 -12.98 -7.34
N ARG A 77 8.96 -13.44 -6.41
CA ARG A 77 9.44 -12.65 -5.27
C ARG A 77 10.25 -11.42 -5.72
N SER A 78 11.16 -11.60 -6.67
CA SER A 78 12.03 -10.56 -7.23
C SER A 78 11.21 -9.43 -7.87
N LEU A 79 10.34 -9.75 -8.83
CA LEU A 79 9.42 -8.82 -9.49
C LEU A 79 8.58 -8.06 -8.47
N LEU A 80 7.91 -8.77 -7.55
CA LEU A 80 7.03 -8.12 -6.59
C LEU A 80 7.80 -7.21 -5.61
N THR A 81 8.99 -7.61 -5.16
CA THR A 81 9.84 -6.80 -4.27
C THR A 81 10.42 -5.57 -4.98
N ARG A 82 10.81 -5.71 -6.25
CA ARG A 82 11.45 -4.66 -7.05
C ARG A 82 10.48 -3.54 -7.46
N TYR A 83 9.24 -3.91 -7.80
CA TYR A 83 8.26 -2.97 -8.35
C TYR A 83 7.22 -2.48 -7.33
N SER A 84 6.94 -3.22 -6.25
CA SER A 84 6.04 -2.72 -5.21
C SER A 84 6.69 -1.56 -4.45
N LYS A 85 6.10 -0.36 -4.52
CA LYS A 85 6.55 0.83 -3.79
C LYS A 85 5.42 1.35 -2.90
N PRO A 86 5.73 1.94 -1.72
CA PRO A 86 4.71 2.61 -0.91
C PRO A 86 4.04 3.74 -1.69
N VAL A 87 2.72 3.87 -1.54
CA VAL A 87 1.93 4.91 -2.19
C VAL A 87 2.28 6.25 -1.55
N PRO A 88 2.67 7.29 -2.33
CA PRO A 88 3.03 8.59 -1.76
C PRO A 88 1.86 9.26 -1.04
N ALA A 89 2.13 9.93 0.08
CA ALA A 89 1.12 10.60 0.90
C ALA A 89 0.19 11.53 0.10
N ILE A 90 0.73 12.32 -0.83
CA ILE A 90 -0.06 13.22 -1.68
C ILE A 90 -1.04 12.47 -2.60
N VAL A 91 -0.70 11.27 -3.07
CA VAL A 91 -1.60 10.42 -3.86
C VAL A 91 -2.73 9.90 -2.97
N ILE A 92 -2.40 9.44 -1.75
CA ILE A 92 -3.39 8.99 -0.76
C ILE A 92 -4.37 10.11 -0.40
N ILE A 93 -3.88 11.33 -0.15
CA ILE A 93 -4.71 12.51 0.14
C ILE A 93 -5.68 12.76 -1.02
N ASN A 94 -5.19 12.80 -2.26
CA ASN A 94 -6.03 13.01 -3.44
C ASN A 94 -7.10 11.91 -3.61
N LEU A 95 -6.81 10.65 -3.25
CA LEU A 95 -7.78 9.55 -3.30
C LEU A 95 -8.88 9.66 -2.22
N VAL A 96 -8.56 10.25 -1.08
CA VAL A 96 -9.51 10.52 0.01
C VAL A 96 -10.34 11.79 -0.27
N SER A 97 -9.77 12.78 -0.96
CA SER A 97 -10.45 14.05 -1.26
C SER A 97 -11.36 14.03 -2.50
N VAL A 98 -11.42 12.93 -3.26
CA VAL A 98 -12.31 12.81 -4.42
C VAL A 98 -13.60 12.09 -4.01
N ASP A 99 -14.73 12.80 -4.09
CA ASP A 99 -16.07 12.22 -3.91
C ASP A 99 -16.32 11.06 -4.88
N GLU A 100 -17.04 10.04 -4.41
CA GLU A 100 -17.23 8.79 -5.16
C GLU A 100 -18.03 8.98 -6.46
N GLU A 101 -18.95 9.95 -6.49
CA GLU A 101 -19.68 10.34 -7.71
C GLU A 101 -18.73 10.92 -8.78
N MET A 102 -17.72 11.70 -8.37
CA MET A 102 -16.66 12.20 -9.26
C MET A 102 -15.61 11.14 -9.59
N ALA A 103 -15.39 10.15 -8.71
CA ALA A 103 -14.50 9.03 -8.96
C ALA A 103 -15.00 8.17 -10.13
N ALA A 104 -16.32 7.93 -10.21
CA ALA A 104 -16.95 7.15 -11.28
C ALA A 104 -16.76 7.79 -12.66
N PHE A 105 -16.78 9.12 -12.77
CA PHE A 105 -16.60 9.83 -14.04
C PHE A 105 -15.14 9.91 -14.52
N ASN A 106 -14.17 9.95 -13.60
CA ASN A 106 -12.79 10.29 -13.94
C ASN A 106 -11.86 9.11 -14.24
N GLY A 107 -12.21 7.87 -13.84
CA GLY A 107 -11.40 6.65 -14.07
C GLY A 107 -9.99 6.62 -13.43
N LYS A 108 -9.53 7.74 -12.87
CA LYS A 108 -8.17 7.99 -12.36
C LYS A 108 -8.00 7.76 -10.86
N THR A 109 -8.97 7.14 -10.19
CA THR A 109 -8.91 6.80 -8.75
C THR A 109 -8.26 5.46 -8.47
N ASN A 110 -7.72 4.76 -9.48
CA ASN A 110 -6.90 3.58 -9.26
C ASN A 110 -5.44 3.97 -8.96
N VAL A 111 -4.90 3.44 -7.86
CA VAL A 111 -3.46 3.43 -7.60
C VAL A 111 -2.79 2.46 -8.58
N GLU A 112 -1.86 2.94 -9.40
CA GLU A 112 -0.97 2.07 -10.16
C GLU A 112 0.14 1.53 -9.23
N HIS A 113 -0.08 0.33 -8.70
CA HIS A 113 0.82 -0.32 -7.76
C HIS A 113 2.03 -1.00 -8.40
N LEU A 114 1.86 -1.47 -9.65
CA LEU A 114 2.82 -2.25 -10.41
C LEU A 114 2.65 -1.91 -11.90
N PRO A 115 3.73 -1.88 -12.71
CA PRO A 115 3.62 -1.73 -14.15
C PRO A 115 2.82 -2.88 -14.79
N ALA A 116 2.01 -2.59 -15.82
CA ALA A 116 1.17 -3.59 -16.49
C ALA A 116 1.95 -4.83 -17.00
N LYS A 117 3.19 -4.65 -17.49
CA LYS A 117 4.08 -5.77 -17.88
C LYS A 117 4.35 -6.71 -16.71
N THR A 118 4.71 -6.15 -15.54
CA THR A 118 4.99 -6.92 -14.33
C THR A 118 3.74 -7.64 -13.80
N ILE A 119 2.55 -7.04 -13.94
CA ILE A 119 1.29 -7.72 -13.60
C ILE A 119 1.09 -8.94 -14.52
N SER A 120 1.27 -8.78 -15.84
CA SER A 120 1.17 -9.89 -16.79
C SER A 120 2.17 -11.02 -16.50
N GLU A 121 3.41 -10.68 -16.14
CA GLU A 121 4.44 -11.65 -15.76
C GLU A 121 4.08 -12.39 -14.46
N LEU A 122 3.64 -11.66 -13.42
CA LEU A 122 3.21 -12.25 -12.15
C LEU A 122 2.00 -13.18 -12.31
N ILE A 123 1.03 -12.85 -13.18
CA ILE A 123 -0.11 -13.72 -13.49
C ILE A 123 0.39 -15.03 -14.09
N ARG A 124 1.16 -15.00 -15.19
CA ARG A 124 1.65 -16.22 -15.86
C ARG A 124 2.51 -17.10 -14.94
N ILE A 125 3.34 -16.50 -14.09
CA ILE A 125 4.14 -17.25 -13.10
C ILE A 125 3.22 -17.87 -12.03
N SER A 126 2.24 -17.12 -11.51
CA SER A 126 1.29 -17.63 -10.51
C SER A 126 0.40 -18.77 -11.03
N GLU A 127 -0.02 -18.71 -12.30
CA GLU A 127 -0.76 -19.77 -12.98
C GLU A 127 0.07 -21.05 -13.06
N TRP A 128 1.35 -20.95 -13.47
CA TRP A 128 2.25 -22.10 -13.54
C TRP A 128 2.51 -22.70 -12.15
N LEU A 129 2.79 -21.87 -11.14
CA LEU A 129 3.03 -22.34 -9.77
C LEU A 129 1.81 -23.07 -9.19
N LEU A 130 0.60 -22.52 -9.40
CA LEU A 130 -0.65 -23.14 -8.98
C LEU A 130 -0.90 -24.48 -9.67
N GLN A 131 -0.68 -24.56 -10.99
CA GLN A 131 -0.83 -25.82 -11.75
C GLN A 131 0.10 -26.93 -11.24
N ASN A 132 1.25 -26.57 -10.66
CA ASN A 132 2.23 -27.48 -10.10
C ASN A 132 2.14 -27.60 -8.56
N LYS A 133 1.02 -27.15 -7.95
CA LYS A 133 0.74 -27.22 -6.50
C LYS A 133 1.75 -26.51 -5.60
N ARG A 134 2.48 -25.53 -6.12
CA ARG A 134 3.37 -24.64 -5.35
C ARG A 134 2.57 -23.38 -4.98
N ASP A 135 1.97 -23.33 -3.79
CA ASP A 135 1.08 -22.23 -3.35
C ASP A 135 1.77 -21.19 -2.43
N ASP A 136 3.01 -21.44 -1.99
CA ASP A 136 3.76 -20.57 -1.09
C ASP A 136 4.03 -19.15 -1.63
N PHE A 137 4.00 -18.96 -2.96
CA PHE A 137 4.06 -17.62 -3.55
C PHE A 137 2.95 -16.69 -3.05
N MET A 138 1.79 -17.23 -2.65
CA MET A 138 0.69 -16.44 -2.07
C MET A 138 1.06 -15.91 -0.68
N ASN A 139 1.82 -16.67 0.11
CA ASN A 139 2.36 -16.24 1.39
C ASN A 139 3.42 -15.13 1.21
N VAL A 140 4.27 -15.25 0.19
CA VAL A 140 5.26 -14.24 -0.20
C VAL A 140 4.57 -12.96 -0.69
N TYR A 141 3.55 -13.09 -1.54
CA TYR A 141 2.73 -11.97 -2.04
C TYR A 141 2.11 -11.20 -0.88
N ALA A 142 1.40 -11.90 0.01
CA ALA A 142 0.75 -11.29 1.17
C ALA A 142 1.74 -10.52 2.05
N SER A 143 2.90 -11.13 2.35
CA SER A 143 3.94 -10.53 3.19
C SER A 143 4.52 -9.24 2.59
N ILE A 144 4.78 -9.22 1.27
CA ILE A 144 5.33 -8.04 0.59
C ILE A 144 4.26 -6.94 0.51
N ARG A 145 3.03 -7.25 0.06
CA ARG A 145 1.96 -6.26 -0.06
C ARG A 145 1.55 -5.67 1.28
N ALA A 146 1.47 -6.48 2.36
CA ALA A 146 1.18 -6.00 3.71
C ALA A 146 2.19 -4.93 4.19
N ASN A 147 3.48 -5.18 3.98
CA ASN A 147 4.56 -4.26 4.32
C ASN A 147 4.48 -2.95 3.50
N ILE A 148 4.08 -3.04 2.23
CA ILE A 148 3.93 -1.88 1.33
C ILE A 148 2.72 -1.03 1.71
N LEU A 149 1.57 -1.64 2.01
CA LEU A 149 0.38 -0.95 2.52
C LEU A 149 0.71 -0.25 3.86
N LEU A 150 1.35 -0.94 4.80
CA LEU A 150 1.76 -0.36 6.08
C LEU A 150 2.71 0.82 5.91
N ARG A 151 3.72 0.71 5.05
CA ARG A 151 4.64 1.82 4.74
C ARG A 151 3.97 3.01 4.08
N SER A 152 2.89 2.78 3.32
CA SER A 152 2.10 3.85 2.71
C SER A 152 1.36 4.67 3.79
N LEU A 153 0.79 3.99 4.79
CA LEU A 153 0.14 4.64 5.95
C LEU A 153 1.15 5.35 6.86
N GLN A 154 2.33 4.76 7.07
CA GLN A 154 3.44 5.41 7.80
C GLN A 154 3.94 6.67 7.07
N GLY A 155 4.10 6.61 5.74
CA GLY A 155 4.46 7.77 4.92
C GLY A 155 3.43 8.90 4.99
N LEU A 156 2.14 8.58 5.09
CA LEU A 156 1.08 9.56 5.35
C LEU A 156 1.24 10.23 6.74
N LYS A 157 1.58 9.45 7.77
CA LYS A 157 1.84 9.97 9.13
C LYS A 157 3.01 10.94 9.16
N ASP A 158 4.12 10.58 8.51
CA ASP A 158 5.33 11.41 8.52
C ASP A 158 5.18 12.66 7.64
N HIS A 159 4.37 12.59 6.57
CA HIS A 159 3.96 13.76 5.81
C HIS A 159 3.14 14.75 6.66
N GLN A 160 2.17 14.27 7.47
CA GLN A 160 1.38 15.12 8.37
C GLN A 160 2.27 15.87 9.38
N LYS A 161 3.16 15.16 10.09
CA LYS A 161 4.13 15.78 11.02
C LYS A 161 5.02 16.84 10.35
N SER A 162 5.42 16.60 9.11
CA SER A 162 6.29 17.51 8.34
C SER A 162 5.53 18.77 7.88
N ALA A 163 4.25 18.60 7.51
CA ALA A 163 3.36 19.69 7.14
C ALA A 163 2.99 20.56 8.36
N SER A 164 2.71 19.95 9.52
CA SER A 164 2.45 20.66 10.78
C SER A 164 3.71 21.24 11.45
N GLY A 165 4.90 20.89 10.97
CA GLY A 165 6.20 21.23 11.58
C GLY A 165 7.02 22.31 10.88
N SER A 166 6.53 22.93 9.80
CA SER A 166 7.26 23.98 9.07
C SER A 166 7.16 25.37 9.73
N SER A 167 7.49 25.42 11.02
CA SER A 167 7.99 26.61 11.72
C SER A 167 8.75 26.13 12.96
N VAL A 168 10.04 26.50 13.03
CA VAL A 168 11.07 26.19 14.05
C VAL A 168 11.53 24.72 14.24
N SER A 169 12.87 24.58 14.26
CA SER A 169 13.68 23.52 14.92
C SER A 169 13.95 22.16 14.24
N SER A 170 14.65 22.18 13.09
CA SER A 170 15.68 21.14 12.81
C SER A 170 16.76 21.59 11.80
N LEU A 171 17.73 22.38 12.26
CA LEU A 171 19.02 22.52 11.57
C LEU A 171 20.11 21.89 12.44
N PRO A 172 20.97 20.98 11.92
CA PRO A 172 22.11 20.49 12.66
C PRO A 172 23.14 21.61 12.82
N ILE A 173 23.34 22.07 14.04
CA ILE A 173 24.45 22.96 14.37
C ILE A 173 25.74 22.11 14.32
N HIS A 174 26.51 22.25 13.24
CA HIS A 174 27.87 21.71 13.18
C HIS A 174 28.87 22.85 12.98
N SER A 175 29.88 22.86 13.85
CA SER A 175 30.78 23.98 14.09
C SER A 175 31.89 24.11 13.04
N SER A 176 32.23 25.34 12.63
CA SER A 176 33.62 25.81 12.38
C SER A 176 33.70 27.33 12.12
N PRO A 177 34.87 27.98 12.30
CA PRO A 177 34.93 29.40 12.65
C PRO A 177 35.28 30.40 11.53
N ALA A 178 35.01 31.66 11.85
CA ALA A 178 35.43 32.95 11.25
C ALA A 178 36.47 32.97 10.09
N LEU A 179 36.17 33.75 9.03
CA LEU A 179 36.76 35.10 8.82
C LEU A 179 36.34 35.78 7.49
N SER A 180 36.41 37.11 7.51
CA SER A 180 36.64 38.04 6.38
C SER A 180 35.52 38.43 5.39
N ARG A 181 35.45 39.75 5.16
CA ARG A 181 34.69 40.46 4.11
C ARG A 181 35.32 40.28 2.73
N SER A 182 34.52 40.34 1.66
CA SER A 182 34.79 41.25 0.53
C SER A 182 33.53 41.54 -0.28
N ARG A 183 33.54 42.64 -1.04
CA ARG A 183 32.46 43.13 -1.94
C ARG A 183 32.93 43.06 -3.40
N LEU A 184 31.99 42.80 -4.33
CA LEU A 184 31.97 43.17 -5.76
C LEU A 184 33.11 42.56 -6.64
N LYS A 185 32.83 42.01 -7.83
CA LYS A 185 32.47 42.77 -9.05
C LYS A 185 32.05 41.83 -10.21
N ASP A 186 31.32 42.38 -11.19
CA ASP A 186 30.64 41.71 -12.31
C ASP A 186 31.50 41.17 -13.47
N SER A 187 31.03 40.06 -14.07
CA SER A 187 30.87 39.83 -15.53
C SER A 187 30.17 38.46 -15.80
N THR A 188 29.71 38.05 -16.99
CA THR A 188 28.81 38.66 -18.01
C THR A 188 28.21 37.51 -18.86
N GLY A 189 26.92 37.51 -19.25
CA GLY A 189 26.41 36.58 -20.29
C GLY A 189 24.93 36.14 -20.26
N THR A 190 24.10 36.74 -21.12
CA THR A 190 22.70 36.33 -21.47
C THR A 190 22.64 35.07 -22.36
N LYS A 191 21.61 34.20 -22.46
CA LYS A 191 20.18 34.04 -21.98
C LYS A 191 19.91 32.51 -21.82
N GLY A 192 18.77 31.97 -21.32
CA GLY A 192 17.58 32.54 -20.68
C GLY A 192 16.52 31.45 -20.35
N THR A 193 15.63 31.76 -19.40
CA THR A 193 14.18 31.42 -19.25
C THR A 193 13.63 30.07 -19.77
N LYS A 194 12.68 29.40 -19.08
CA LYS A 194 11.45 29.97 -18.47
C LYS A 194 11.04 29.28 -17.17
N ASN A 195 10.71 30.11 -16.18
CA ASN A 195 10.05 29.71 -14.94
C ASN A 195 8.60 29.26 -15.23
N ILE A 196 8.16 28.16 -14.61
CA ILE A 196 6.73 27.83 -14.51
C ILE A 196 6.14 28.69 -13.37
N PRO A 197 5.01 29.41 -13.55
CA PRO A 197 4.59 30.42 -12.58
C PRO A 197 4.11 29.85 -11.24
N GLN A 198 4.57 30.44 -10.12
CA GLN A 198 4.03 30.20 -8.77
C GLN A 198 2.55 30.64 -8.58
N ALA A 199 1.85 31.01 -9.65
CA ALA A 199 0.45 31.43 -9.65
C ALA A 199 -0.57 30.27 -9.58
N ILE A 200 -0.13 29.01 -9.73
CA ILE A 200 -1.01 27.82 -9.65
C ILE A 200 -1.16 27.30 -8.21
N ILE A 201 -0.13 27.45 -7.38
CA ILE A 201 -0.12 26.96 -5.98
C ILE A 201 -1.11 27.75 -5.10
N ASN A 202 -1.33 29.04 -5.40
CA ASN A 202 -2.15 29.95 -4.56
C ASN A 202 -3.66 29.93 -4.87
N LYS A 203 -4.19 28.90 -5.55
CA LYS A 203 -5.64 28.76 -5.83
C LYS A 203 -6.33 27.60 -5.12
N ALA A 204 -5.61 26.61 -4.58
CA ALA A 204 -6.20 25.58 -3.73
C ALA A 204 -6.62 26.12 -2.35
N SER A 205 -5.76 26.94 -1.73
CA SER A 205 -5.96 27.48 -0.38
C SER A 205 -7.13 28.47 -0.25
N LYS A 206 -7.72 28.93 -1.36
CA LYS A 206 -8.77 29.97 -1.36
C LYS A 206 -10.21 29.44 -1.46
N LYS A 207 -10.41 28.12 -1.52
CA LYS A 207 -11.75 27.50 -1.39
C LYS A 207 -11.99 26.84 -0.03
N ILE A 208 -10.94 26.45 0.69
CA ILE A 208 -11.03 25.88 2.06
C ILE A 208 -11.63 26.91 3.03
N MET A 209 -11.23 28.19 2.93
CA MET A 209 -11.82 29.29 3.70
C MET A 209 -13.34 29.47 3.49
N ASN A 210 -13.86 29.17 2.30
CA ASN A 210 -15.27 29.42 1.98
C ASN A 210 -16.21 28.35 2.54
N PHE A 211 -15.71 27.13 2.83
CA PHE A 211 -16.49 26.10 3.51
C PHE A 211 -16.62 26.42 5.01
N SER A 212 -15.52 26.88 5.64
CA SER A 212 -15.51 27.36 7.03
C SER A 212 -16.52 28.49 7.26
N GLN A 213 -16.50 29.55 6.42
CA GLN A 213 -17.43 30.69 6.58
C GLN A 213 -18.91 30.33 6.35
N SER A 214 -19.23 29.34 5.51
CA SER A 214 -20.62 28.92 5.29
C SER A 214 -21.21 28.12 6.45
N VAL A 215 -20.37 27.54 7.31
CA VAL A 215 -20.80 26.82 8.52
C VAL A 215 -20.96 27.78 9.70
N GLU A 216 -20.08 28.78 9.85
CA GLU A 216 -20.22 29.83 10.87
C GLU A 216 -21.55 30.62 10.73
N GLN A 217 -21.97 30.95 9.50
CA GLN A 217 -23.25 31.63 9.27
C GLN A 217 -24.49 30.76 9.54
N ALA A 218 -24.37 29.43 9.47
CA ALA A 218 -25.48 28.51 9.75
C ALA A 218 -25.66 28.20 11.25
N ALA A 219 -24.61 28.40 12.07
CA ALA A 219 -24.59 27.98 13.47
C ALA A 219 -25.10 29.04 14.47
N GLY A 220 -25.23 30.32 14.08
CA GLY A 220 -25.92 31.34 14.87
C GLY A 220 -25.28 31.80 16.19
N PHE A 221 -24.06 31.36 16.52
CA PHE A 221 -23.35 31.73 17.76
C PHE A 221 -22.34 32.87 17.54
N ALA A 222 -22.81 34.11 17.59
CA ALA A 222 -21.95 35.28 17.67
C ALA A 222 -21.41 35.48 19.09
N LEU A 223 -20.27 34.89 19.43
CA LEU A 223 -19.56 35.11 20.69
C LEU A 223 -18.45 36.16 20.53
N GLY A 224 -18.54 37.22 21.33
CA GLY A 224 -17.82 38.47 21.11
C GLY A 224 -16.30 38.41 21.36
N HIS A 225 -15.56 39.24 20.65
CA HIS A 225 -14.13 39.46 20.87
C HIS A 225 -13.80 39.84 22.32
N ARG A 226 -12.92 39.07 22.98
CA ARG A 226 -12.08 39.59 24.06
C ARG A 226 -10.66 39.02 23.97
N LYS A 227 -9.71 39.92 23.78
CA LYS A 227 -8.27 39.66 23.58
C LYS A 227 -7.59 39.32 24.92
N GLN A 228 -6.87 38.19 25.00
CA GLN A 228 -5.52 38.00 25.63
C GLN A 228 -5.31 36.55 26.07
N GLY A 229 -4.29 35.86 25.52
CA GLY A 229 -3.93 34.50 25.95
C GLY A 229 -3.10 33.70 24.93
N SER A 230 -1.97 34.22 24.46
CA SER A 230 -1.14 33.65 23.37
C SER A 230 -0.36 32.37 23.75
N GLY A 231 -1.09 31.34 24.18
CA GLY A 231 -0.57 30.03 24.57
C GLY A 231 -1.64 28.94 24.72
N ILE A 232 -2.92 29.27 24.52
CA ILE A 232 -4.02 28.31 24.45
C ILE A 232 -4.19 27.84 22.99
N ASP A 233 -4.31 28.79 22.05
CA ASP A 233 -4.60 28.55 20.63
C ASP A 233 -3.74 27.44 19.99
N VAL A 234 -2.41 27.52 20.12
CA VAL A 234 -1.45 26.57 19.50
C VAL A 234 -1.66 25.13 19.94
N LYS A 235 -2.21 24.91 21.14
CA LYS A 235 -2.40 23.57 21.69
C LYS A 235 -3.69 22.93 21.21
N ASP A 236 -4.74 23.74 21.05
CA ASP A 236 -6.04 23.28 20.58
C ASP A 236 -5.98 23.05 19.05
N GLU A 237 -5.27 23.91 18.30
CA GLU A 237 -4.92 23.68 16.88
C GLU A 237 -4.19 22.33 16.66
N VAL A 238 -3.22 22.00 17.52
CA VAL A 238 -2.48 20.72 17.42
C VAL A 238 -3.36 19.50 17.73
N ILE A 239 -4.34 19.64 18.64
CA ILE A 239 -5.29 18.56 18.94
C ILE A 239 -6.22 18.32 17.74
N ASP A 240 -6.69 19.39 17.09
CA ASP A 240 -7.57 19.30 15.92
C ASP A 240 -6.85 18.66 14.71
N VAL A 241 -5.61 19.10 14.42
CA VAL A 241 -4.74 18.53 13.36
C VAL A 241 -4.45 17.04 13.57
N ASP A 242 -4.36 16.56 14.81
CA ASP A 242 -4.21 15.14 15.12
C ASP A 242 -5.52 14.34 14.94
N MET A 243 -6.68 15.00 15.13
CA MET A 243 -8.01 14.40 14.96
C MET A 243 -8.39 14.30 13.48
N GLU A 244 -8.19 15.36 12.71
CA GLU A 244 -8.31 15.37 11.23
C GLU A 244 -7.39 14.31 10.60
N TYR A 245 -6.13 14.22 11.07
CA TYR A 245 -5.19 13.20 10.62
C TYR A 245 -5.72 11.78 10.82
N TYR A 246 -6.31 11.49 11.99
CA TYR A 246 -6.86 10.17 12.23
C TYR A 246 -8.04 9.87 11.30
N GLN A 247 -8.94 10.83 11.09
CA GLN A 247 -10.04 10.69 10.12
C GLN A 247 -9.52 10.38 8.70
N MET A 248 -8.49 11.11 8.26
CA MET A 248 -7.80 10.87 6.99
C MET A 248 -7.13 9.50 6.93
N CYS A 249 -6.52 9.04 8.03
CA CYS A 249 -5.84 7.76 8.14
C CYS A 249 -6.81 6.57 7.98
N VAL A 250 -8.02 6.65 8.54
CA VAL A 250 -9.07 5.62 8.35
C VAL A 250 -9.51 5.57 6.88
N SER A 251 -9.81 6.72 6.27
CA SER A 251 -10.18 6.80 4.85
C SER A 251 -9.06 6.29 3.93
N ALA A 252 -7.81 6.62 4.25
CA ALA A 252 -6.63 6.16 3.54
C ALA A 252 -6.50 4.63 3.59
N LEU A 253 -6.68 4.00 4.76
CA LEU A 253 -6.70 2.54 4.87
C LEU A 253 -7.81 1.96 3.98
N HIS A 254 -9.03 2.50 4.02
CA HIS A 254 -10.12 2.00 3.18
C HIS A 254 -9.81 2.09 1.68
N LYS A 255 -9.34 3.24 1.17
CA LYS A 255 -8.99 3.40 -0.25
C LYS A 255 -7.79 2.54 -0.67
N LEU A 256 -6.80 2.35 0.21
CA LEU A 256 -5.69 1.43 -0.04
C LEU A 256 -6.17 -0.03 -0.08
N MET A 257 -7.03 -0.46 0.84
CA MET A 257 -7.67 -1.79 0.84
C MET A 257 -8.42 -2.07 -0.47
N GLN A 258 -9.23 -1.12 -0.95
CA GLN A 258 -9.91 -1.23 -2.26
C GLN A 258 -8.91 -1.43 -3.41
N SER A 259 -7.77 -0.75 -3.36
CA SER A 259 -6.74 -0.85 -4.41
C SER A 259 -5.95 -2.17 -4.37
N GLU A 260 -5.66 -2.73 -3.18
CA GLU A 260 -5.03 -4.07 -3.07
C GLU A 260 -5.97 -5.17 -3.57
N MET A 261 -7.26 -5.10 -3.23
CA MET A 261 -8.26 -6.09 -3.71
C MET A 261 -8.33 -6.13 -5.25
N LYS A 262 -8.22 -4.97 -5.91
CA LYS A 262 -8.12 -4.88 -7.38
C LYS A 262 -6.79 -5.43 -7.92
N LEU A 263 -5.66 -5.16 -7.25
CA LEU A 263 -4.34 -5.65 -7.65
C LEU A 263 -4.21 -7.18 -7.57
N MET A 264 -4.93 -7.79 -6.62
CA MET A 264 -4.97 -9.24 -6.44
C MET A 264 -5.74 -9.98 -7.53
N ASP A 265 -6.48 -9.27 -8.39
CA ASP A 265 -7.21 -9.89 -9.49
C ASP A 265 -6.23 -10.42 -10.56
N GLY A 266 -6.53 -11.59 -11.11
CA GLY A 266 -5.59 -12.36 -11.95
C GLY A 266 -4.43 -13.01 -11.18
N ILE A 267 -3.72 -12.29 -10.30
CA ILE A 267 -2.52 -12.79 -9.61
C ILE A 267 -2.85 -13.83 -8.52
N ILE A 268 -3.96 -13.64 -7.79
CA ILE A 268 -4.36 -14.54 -6.69
C ILE A 268 -5.69 -15.23 -7.03
N PRO A 269 -5.73 -16.57 -7.04
CA PRO A 269 -6.95 -17.33 -7.33
C PRO A 269 -8.09 -16.96 -6.37
N ALA A 270 -9.31 -16.87 -6.91
CA ALA A 270 -10.49 -16.43 -6.16
C ALA A 270 -10.71 -17.21 -4.83
N VAL A 271 -10.40 -18.51 -4.82
CA VAL A 271 -10.49 -19.40 -3.63
C VAL A 271 -9.59 -18.94 -2.48
N HIS A 272 -8.40 -18.42 -2.78
CA HIS A 272 -7.41 -18.00 -1.77
C HIS A 272 -7.37 -16.49 -1.55
N ARG A 273 -7.94 -15.70 -2.48
CA ARG A 273 -8.00 -14.23 -2.47
C ARG A 273 -8.36 -13.67 -1.11
N ASN A 274 -9.38 -14.24 -0.48
CA ASN A 274 -9.85 -13.86 0.84
C ASN A 274 -8.76 -13.97 1.93
N LYS A 275 -8.21 -15.17 2.13
CA LYS A 275 -7.16 -15.44 3.14
C LYS A 275 -5.88 -14.62 2.90
N VAL A 276 -5.52 -14.41 1.63
CA VAL A 276 -4.37 -13.57 1.24
C VAL A 276 -4.65 -12.11 1.56
N PHE A 277 -5.86 -11.62 1.28
CA PHE A 277 -6.26 -10.23 1.53
C PHE A 277 -6.31 -9.91 3.02
N GLU A 278 -6.88 -10.81 3.84
CA GLU A 278 -6.85 -10.71 5.32
C GLU A 278 -5.42 -10.46 5.84
N ARG A 279 -4.45 -11.23 5.35
CA ARG A 279 -3.04 -11.11 5.72
C ARG A 279 -2.39 -9.80 5.23
N ILE A 280 -2.87 -9.22 4.13
CA ILE A 280 -2.41 -7.92 3.61
C ILE A 280 -2.91 -6.77 4.48
N VAL A 281 -4.16 -6.80 4.89
CA VAL A 281 -4.81 -5.67 5.59
C VAL A 281 -4.56 -5.66 7.10
N HIS A 282 -4.30 -6.82 7.72
CA HIS A 282 -4.15 -6.92 9.18
C HIS A 282 -3.13 -5.93 9.79
N PRO A 283 -1.90 -5.74 9.23
CA PRO A 283 -0.96 -4.75 9.79
C PRO A 283 -1.43 -3.30 9.62
N GLY A 284 -2.22 -3.00 8.57
CA GLY A 284 -2.85 -1.70 8.37
C GLY A 284 -3.94 -1.43 9.41
N PHE A 285 -4.75 -2.44 9.75
CA PHE A 285 -5.71 -2.35 10.84
C PHE A 285 -5.06 -2.16 12.21
N ASP A 286 -3.98 -2.89 12.52
CA ASP A 286 -3.26 -2.68 13.78
C ASP A 286 -2.68 -1.27 13.89
N PHE A 287 -2.14 -0.73 12.80
CA PHE A 287 -1.68 0.65 12.74
C PHE A 287 -2.81 1.65 13.02
N VAL A 288 -3.95 1.53 12.33
CA VAL A 288 -5.10 2.42 12.55
C VAL A 288 -5.67 2.27 13.97
N VAL A 289 -5.74 1.06 14.53
CA VAL A 289 -6.17 0.87 15.91
C VAL A 289 -5.21 1.55 16.90
N GLN A 290 -3.90 1.47 16.68
CA GLN A 290 -2.91 2.15 17.51
C GLN A 290 -3.06 3.68 17.45
N GLU A 291 -3.33 4.25 16.27
CA GLU A 291 -3.61 5.69 16.14
C GLU A 291 -4.93 6.09 16.83
N GLY A 292 -5.95 5.23 16.76
CA GLY A 292 -7.21 5.43 17.48
C GLY A 292 -7.05 5.40 19.00
N GLU A 293 -6.21 4.50 19.53
CA GLU A 293 -5.85 4.45 20.96
C GLU A 293 -5.08 5.72 21.39
N ASN A 294 -4.24 6.28 20.51
CA ASN A 294 -3.56 7.57 20.74
C ASN A 294 -4.56 8.73 20.82
N VAL A 295 -5.52 8.84 19.91
CA VAL A 295 -6.58 9.86 19.94
C VAL A 295 -7.47 9.72 21.18
N ALA A 296 -7.94 8.51 21.49
CA ALA A 296 -8.74 8.25 22.69
C ALA A 296 -7.99 8.61 23.98
N SER A 297 -6.68 8.35 24.02
CA SER A 297 -5.82 8.74 25.14
C SER A 297 -5.61 10.25 25.27
N LYS A 298 -5.61 11.01 24.16
CA LYS A 298 -5.59 12.48 24.17
C LYS A 298 -6.92 13.04 24.67
N ALA A 299 -8.04 12.60 24.11
CA ALA A 299 -9.37 13.02 24.53
C ALA A 299 -9.63 12.78 26.02
N LYS A 300 -9.25 11.59 26.54
CA LYS A 300 -9.33 11.30 27.98
C LYS A 300 -8.52 12.29 28.83
N LYS A 301 -7.34 12.73 28.36
CA LYS A 301 -6.51 13.74 29.04
C LYS A 301 -7.13 15.14 28.99
N SER A 302 -7.87 15.50 27.95
CA SER A 302 -8.62 16.77 27.88
C SER A 302 -9.79 16.77 28.86
N VAL A 303 -10.59 15.69 28.91
CA VAL A 303 -11.66 15.49 29.93
C VAL A 303 -11.09 15.59 31.35
N SER A 304 -9.97 14.95 31.66
CA SER A 304 -9.31 15.05 32.98
C SER A 304 -8.75 16.45 33.31
N LYS A 305 -8.71 17.38 32.36
CA LYS A 305 -8.30 18.77 32.56
C LYS A 305 -9.48 19.74 32.55
N HIS A 306 -10.71 19.24 32.47
CA HIS A 306 -11.93 20.02 32.24
C HIS A 306 -11.94 20.81 30.92
N ASP A 307 -11.06 20.42 29.98
CA ASP A 307 -11.13 20.85 28.58
C ASP A 307 -12.12 19.92 27.86
N PHE A 308 -13.38 20.34 27.84
CA PHE A 308 -14.43 19.61 27.13
C PHE A 308 -14.45 19.93 25.64
N ILE A 309 -13.96 21.10 25.21
CA ILE A 309 -13.93 21.50 23.80
C ILE A 309 -12.98 20.59 23.02
N GLY A 310 -11.75 20.39 23.52
CA GLY A 310 -10.79 19.42 22.95
C GLY A 310 -11.23 17.96 23.06
N ALA A 311 -12.28 17.65 23.84
CA ALA A 311 -12.91 16.34 23.86
C ALA A 311 -14.04 16.20 22.80
N LEU A 312 -14.70 17.30 22.40
CA LEU A 312 -15.78 17.28 21.40
C LEU A 312 -15.28 16.89 19.99
N GLY A 313 -14.01 17.17 19.66
CA GLY A 313 -13.41 16.81 18.36
C GLY A 313 -13.38 15.29 18.07
N VAL A 314 -13.64 14.44 19.07
CA VAL A 314 -13.81 12.99 18.87
C VAL A 314 -15.16 12.65 18.19
N PHE A 315 -16.19 13.50 18.29
CA PHE A 315 -17.50 13.20 17.70
C PHE A 315 -17.49 13.12 16.16
N PRO A 316 -16.84 14.05 15.41
CA PRO A 316 -16.60 13.89 13.97
C PRO A 316 -15.93 12.55 13.62
N ILE A 317 -14.92 12.14 14.37
CA ILE A 317 -14.22 10.86 14.19
C ILE A 317 -15.18 9.67 14.38
N ILE A 318 -15.95 9.66 15.48
CA ILE A 318 -16.91 8.58 15.74
C ILE A 318 -17.96 8.50 14.64
N LYS A 319 -18.50 9.64 14.20
CA LYS A 319 -19.44 9.71 13.07
C LYS A 319 -18.82 9.13 11.80
N HIS A 320 -17.59 9.53 11.47
CA HIS A 320 -16.86 9.04 10.30
C HIS A 320 -16.59 7.53 10.35
N LEU A 321 -16.17 7.01 11.51
CA LEU A 321 -16.01 5.57 11.75
C LEU A 321 -17.32 4.80 11.56
N ILE A 322 -18.45 5.34 12.00
CA ILE A 322 -19.77 4.73 11.82
C ILE A 322 -20.18 4.73 10.35
N THR A 323 -19.90 5.81 9.60
CA THR A 323 -20.19 5.89 8.15
C THR A 323 -19.32 4.91 7.34
N LEU A 324 -18.01 4.84 7.60
CA LEU A 324 -17.10 3.92 6.90
C LEU A 324 -17.25 2.45 7.33
N LYS A 325 -17.83 2.18 8.50
CA LYS A 325 -18.04 0.81 9.00
C LYS A 325 -18.71 -0.11 7.98
N PRO A 326 -19.90 0.18 7.40
CA PRO A 326 -20.54 -0.68 6.41
C PRO A 326 -19.71 -0.89 5.14
N GLU A 327 -18.96 0.11 4.67
CA GLU A 327 -18.09 -0.03 3.49
C GLU A 327 -16.93 -0.99 3.77
N ILE A 328 -16.26 -0.82 4.92
CA ILE A 328 -15.20 -1.71 5.39
C ILE A 328 -15.78 -3.11 5.66
N GLU A 329 -16.94 -3.23 6.30
CA GLU A 329 -17.61 -4.51 6.53
C GLU A 329 -18.04 -5.17 5.22
N GLN A 330 -18.46 -4.44 4.17
CA GLN A 330 -18.75 -5.02 2.86
C GLN A 330 -17.47 -5.57 2.20
N LEU A 331 -16.36 -4.84 2.29
CA LEU A 331 -15.05 -5.26 1.78
C LEU A 331 -14.53 -6.49 2.55
N LEU A 332 -14.82 -6.57 3.85
CA LEU A 332 -14.44 -7.67 4.75
C LEU A 332 -15.50 -8.78 4.89
N GLN A 333 -16.71 -8.65 4.35
CA GLN A 333 -17.78 -9.65 4.54
C GLN A 333 -17.49 -10.96 3.81
N VAL A 334 -16.52 -10.95 2.88
CA VAL A 334 -15.92 -12.15 2.29
C VAL A 334 -14.95 -12.87 3.25
N LEU A 335 -14.69 -12.30 4.44
CA LEU A 335 -13.78 -12.78 5.49
C LEU A 335 -14.51 -13.04 6.81
N GLN A 336 -15.07 -14.24 6.90
CA GLN A 336 -15.85 -14.71 8.05
C GLN A 336 -15.06 -14.78 9.38
N THR A 337 -13.73 -14.66 9.32
CA THR A 337 -12.77 -14.68 10.43
C THR A 337 -12.66 -13.35 11.18
N ILE A 338 -12.62 -12.20 10.48
CA ILE A 338 -12.31 -10.90 11.11
C ILE A 338 -13.39 -10.44 12.08
N TRP A 339 -14.65 -10.82 11.88
CA TRP A 339 -15.74 -10.44 12.79
C TRP A 339 -15.48 -10.95 14.22
N THR A 340 -14.93 -12.16 14.36
CA THR A 340 -14.56 -12.72 15.68
C THR A 340 -13.39 -11.97 16.33
N PHE A 341 -12.42 -11.47 15.53
CA PHE A 341 -11.32 -10.66 16.03
C PHE A 341 -11.78 -9.24 16.42
N PHE A 342 -12.69 -8.65 15.65
CA PHE A 342 -13.33 -7.38 16.00
C PHE A 342 -14.22 -7.52 17.24
N GLU A 343 -14.94 -8.63 17.44
CA GLU A 343 -15.64 -8.91 18.71
C GLU A 343 -14.66 -9.07 19.88
N TRP A 344 -13.57 -9.82 19.70
CA TRP A 344 -12.55 -10.01 20.74
C TRP A 344 -11.85 -8.69 21.12
N ARG A 345 -11.59 -7.79 20.16
CA ARG A 345 -11.12 -6.41 20.42
C ARG A 345 -12.23 -5.51 20.96
N GLN A 346 -13.50 -5.67 20.57
CA GLN A 346 -14.65 -4.95 21.15
C GLN A 346 -14.84 -5.28 22.64
N VAL A 347 -14.47 -6.47 23.12
CA VAL A 347 -14.41 -6.76 24.57
C VAL A 347 -13.40 -5.84 25.28
N LYS A 348 -12.31 -5.42 24.62
CA LYS A 348 -11.41 -4.35 25.13
C LYS A 348 -11.97 -2.94 24.86
N GLY A 349 -12.52 -2.68 23.68
CA GLY A 349 -13.12 -1.39 23.28
C GLY A 349 -14.33 -0.98 24.15
N LYS A 350 -15.09 -1.94 24.69
CA LYS A 350 -16.15 -1.71 25.68
C LYS A 350 -15.63 -1.07 26.99
N LYS A 351 -14.32 -1.09 27.28
CA LYS A 351 -13.72 -0.28 28.37
C LYS A 351 -13.57 1.20 28.00
N ILE A 352 -13.45 1.54 26.71
CA ILE A 352 -13.34 2.92 26.22
C ILE A 352 -14.74 3.56 26.21
N LEU A 353 -15.73 2.86 25.64
CA LEU A 353 -17.12 3.32 25.61
C LEU A 353 -17.75 3.48 27.01
N ARG A 354 -17.31 2.69 28.01
CA ARG A 354 -17.81 2.83 29.40
C ARG A 354 -17.37 4.14 30.09
N VAL A 355 -16.43 4.90 29.51
CA VAL A 355 -16.07 6.25 29.99
C VAL A 355 -17.08 7.32 29.52
N GLY A 356 -17.84 7.05 28.46
CA GLY A 356 -18.86 7.98 27.93
C GLY A 356 -20.21 7.95 28.64
N ASN A 357 -20.48 6.93 29.47
CA ASN A 357 -21.75 6.77 30.21
C ASN A 357 -21.56 7.04 31.73
N SER A 358 -20.65 7.93 32.11
CA SER A 358 -20.40 8.34 33.50
C SER A 358 -19.97 9.79 33.61
N CYS A 359 -20.69 10.66 32.90
CA CYS A 359 -20.81 12.10 33.11
C CYS A 359 -22.31 12.43 33.11
#